data_AF-A6GFN9-F1
#
_entry.id   AF-A6GFN9-F1
#
_cell.length_a   1.000
_cell.length_b   1.000
_cell.length_c   1.000
_cell.angle_alpha   90.00
_cell.angle_beta   90.00
_cell.angle_gamma   90.00
#
_symmetry.space_group_name_H-M   'P 1'
#
loop_
_entity.id
_entity.type
_entity.pdbx_description
1 polymer ?
#
loop_
_entity_poly.entity_id
_entity_poly.type
_entity_poly.pdbx_seq_one_letter_code
_entity_poly.pdbx_strand_id
1 'polypeptide(L)'
;MACGDAPASDSGTDEGEPADPDPTLETLAACDESDFGGTPFMGPSFDPETGELAVALPSSYVVATTAGWARPEAEHQEALGSASEEVSGVVFESPGLLGARFGGSEACGSARTLTLWESQEALMNFVWGEVHGGAMSLTDTTTLGWETTRWVESSAEPPTWDQARAALEDARAEP
;
A
#
# COMPACT_ATOMS: atom_id res chain seq x y z
N MET A 1 -14.87 -71.61 -4.51
CA MET A 1 -15.91 -70.60 -4.80
C MET A 1 -16.56 -70.27 -3.46
N ALA A 2 -16.45 -69.09 -2.85
CA ALA A 2 -15.80 -67.83 -3.17
C ALA A 2 -15.35 -67.17 -1.85
N CYS A 3 -14.24 -66.42 -1.91
CA CYS A 3 -13.80 -65.47 -0.88
C CYS A 3 -14.55 -64.14 -1.05
N GLY A 4 -14.57 -63.31 0.00
CA GLY A 4 -15.01 -61.90 -0.06
C GLY A 4 -15.40 -61.40 1.34
N ASP A 5 -14.43 -61.06 2.19
CA ASP A 5 -13.77 -59.74 2.35
C ASP A 5 -14.70 -58.65 2.89
N ALA A 6 -14.44 -58.27 4.15
CA ALA A 6 -14.97 -57.08 4.78
C ALA A 6 -14.23 -55.85 4.21
N PRO A 7 -14.91 -54.74 3.90
CA PRO A 7 -14.20 -53.49 3.65
C PRO A 7 -13.66 -52.97 4.99
N ALA A 8 -12.34 -53.08 5.18
CA ALA A 8 -11.63 -52.20 6.09
C ALA A 8 -11.79 -50.78 5.53
N SER A 9 -12.47 -49.92 6.29
CA SER A 9 -12.44 -48.48 6.05
C SER A 9 -11.01 -48.00 6.27
N ASP A 10 -10.30 -47.81 5.16
CA ASP A 10 -9.02 -47.13 5.13
C ASP A 10 -9.28 -45.66 5.45
N SER A 11 -9.01 -45.27 6.69
CA SER A 11 -8.92 -43.87 7.10
C SER A 11 -7.62 -43.30 6.52
N GLY A 12 -7.66 -42.94 5.24
CA GLY A 12 -6.68 -42.04 4.66
C GLY A 12 -6.84 -40.66 5.30
N THR A 13 -6.10 -40.42 6.38
CA THR A 13 -5.83 -39.08 6.86
C THR A 13 -4.97 -38.41 5.79
N ASP A 14 -5.59 -37.61 4.94
CA ASP A 14 -4.90 -36.62 4.12
C ASP A 14 -4.28 -35.63 5.10
N GLU A 15 -3.05 -35.92 5.52
CA GLU A 15 -2.21 -34.99 6.27
C GLU A 15 -1.93 -33.84 5.30
N GLY A 16 -2.79 -32.82 5.37
CA GLY A 16 -2.73 -31.64 4.53
C GLY A 16 -1.30 -31.11 4.48
N GLU A 17 -0.79 -31.02 3.25
CA GLU A 17 0.50 -30.42 2.95
C GLU A 17 0.56 -29.06 3.64
N PRO A 18 1.60 -28.77 4.45
CA PRO A 18 1.69 -27.48 5.14
C PRO A 18 1.65 -26.39 4.08
N ALA A 19 0.74 -25.42 4.26
CA ALA A 19 0.66 -24.27 3.38
C ALA A 19 2.04 -23.60 3.29
N ASP A 20 2.46 -23.27 2.07
CA ASP A 20 3.69 -22.52 1.86
C ASP A 20 3.67 -21.22 2.69
N PRO A 21 4.79 -20.82 3.31
CA PRO A 21 4.84 -19.60 4.08
C PRO A 21 4.58 -18.38 3.18
N ASP A 22 3.92 -17.37 3.74
CA ASP A 22 3.76 -16.07 3.08
C ASP A 22 5.12 -15.50 2.62
N PRO A 23 5.17 -14.81 1.47
CA PRO A 23 6.40 -14.18 0.98
C PRO A 23 6.89 -13.10 1.95
N THR A 24 8.21 -12.89 2.00
CA THR A 24 8.79 -11.79 2.79
C THR A 24 8.54 -10.44 2.11
N LEU A 25 8.59 -9.34 2.87
CA LEU A 25 8.55 -7.98 2.32
C LEU A 25 9.62 -7.74 1.25
N GLU A 26 10.83 -8.28 1.45
CA GLU A 26 11.91 -8.21 0.45
C GLU A 26 11.52 -8.90 -0.85
N THR A 27 10.88 -10.07 -0.76
CA THR A 27 10.42 -10.84 -1.93
C THR A 27 9.31 -10.10 -2.68
N LEU A 28 8.34 -9.54 -1.94
CA LEU A 28 7.25 -8.74 -2.50
C LEU A 28 7.77 -7.47 -3.20
N ALA A 29 8.69 -6.76 -2.56
CA ALA A 29 9.26 -5.52 -3.07
C ALA A 29 10.21 -5.72 -4.26
N ALA A 30 10.79 -6.91 -4.42
CA ALA A 30 11.66 -7.26 -5.55
C ALA A 30 10.90 -7.61 -6.83
N CYS A 31 9.57 -7.65 -6.80
CA CYS A 31 8.75 -7.93 -7.98
C CYS A 31 8.95 -6.86 -9.08
N ASP A 32 9.01 -7.29 -10.34
CA ASP A 32 9.16 -6.40 -11.50
C ASP A 32 7.82 -5.75 -11.86
N GLU A 33 7.60 -4.53 -11.35
CA GLU A 33 6.43 -3.70 -11.64
C GLU A 33 6.51 -3.05 -13.03
N SER A 34 6.80 -3.82 -14.07
CA SER A 34 6.91 -3.32 -15.46
C SER A 34 5.59 -2.75 -16.00
N ASP A 35 4.47 -3.13 -15.41
CA ASP A 35 3.12 -2.63 -15.66
C ASP A 35 2.71 -1.48 -14.72
N PHE A 36 3.64 -0.94 -13.91
CA PHE A 36 3.32 0.10 -12.93
C PHE A 36 2.64 1.31 -13.57
N GLY A 37 1.43 1.59 -13.12
CA GLY A 37 0.66 2.77 -13.47
C GLY A 37 0.40 3.65 -12.25
N GLY A 38 0.21 4.95 -12.47
CA GLY A 38 -0.16 5.88 -11.41
C GLY A 38 -1.02 7.02 -11.90
N THR A 39 -1.81 7.58 -10.98
CA THR A 39 -2.56 8.81 -11.22
C THR A 39 -1.60 10.02 -11.22
N PRO A 40 -1.97 11.11 -11.92
CA PRO A 40 -1.37 12.41 -11.65
C PRO A 40 -1.53 12.82 -10.18
N PHE A 41 -0.78 13.83 -9.76
CA PHE A 41 -1.02 14.45 -8.46
C PHE A 41 -2.36 15.16 -8.43
N MET A 42 -3.04 15.05 -7.30
CA MET A 42 -4.28 15.74 -6.98
C MET A 42 -4.14 16.41 -5.62
N GLY A 43 -4.89 17.49 -5.39
CA GLY A 43 -4.95 18.17 -4.09
C GLY A 43 -4.66 19.66 -4.18
N PRO A 44 -4.56 20.36 -3.04
CA PRO A 44 -4.57 21.82 -2.99
C PRO A 44 -3.47 22.53 -3.79
N SER A 45 -2.32 21.89 -4.00
CA SER A 45 -1.21 22.47 -4.77
C SER A 45 -1.24 22.14 -6.27
N PHE A 46 -2.13 21.26 -6.71
CA PHE A 46 -2.13 20.71 -8.06
C PHE A 46 -3.38 21.09 -8.85
N ASP A 47 -3.21 21.30 -10.15
CA ASP A 47 -4.33 21.53 -11.07
C ASP A 47 -5.15 20.24 -11.22
N PRO A 48 -6.48 20.27 -11.03
CA PRO A 48 -7.30 19.07 -11.08
C PRO A 48 -7.51 18.50 -12.49
N GLU A 49 -7.26 19.28 -13.55
CA GLU A 49 -7.41 18.83 -14.93
C GLU A 49 -6.11 18.24 -15.48
N THR A 50 -4.96 18.84 -15.14
CA THR A 50 -3.65 18.43 -15.67
C THR A 50 -2.81 17.61 -14.69
N GLY A 51 -3.04 17.75 -13.39
CA GLY A 51 -2.20 17.21 -12.32
C GLY A 51 -0.83 17.89 -12.19
N GLU A 52 -0.65 19.03 -12.87
CA GLU A 52 0.56 19.85 -12.78
C GLU A 52 0.53 20.71 -11.52
N LEU A 53 1.71 21.14 -11.06
CA LEU A 53 1.82 22.01 -9.90
C LEU A 53 1.26 23.40 -10.23
N ALA A 54 0.12 23.75 -9.62
CA ALA A 54 -0.57 25.02 -9.80
C ALA A 54 -0.20 26.07 -8.74
N VAL A 55 0.14 25.60 -7.53
CA VAL A 55 0.58 26.42 -6.42
C VAL A 55 1.96 25.94 -5.99
N ALA A 56 2.91 26.86 -5.85
CA ALA A 56 4.27 26.52 -5.44
C ALA A 56 4.28 25.78 -4.09
N LEU A 57 5.07 24.72 -4.01
CA LEU A 57 5.28 23.99 -2.76
C LEU A 57 6.03 24.88 -1.75
N PRO A 58 5.80 24.70 -0.43
CA PRO A 58 6.59 25.37 0.59
C PRO A 58 8.08 25.05 0.45
N SER A 59 8.95 25.90 1.01
CA SER A 59 10.40 25.68 0.99
C SER A 59 10.84 24.39 1.70
N SER A 60 9.98 23.84 2.56
CA SER A 60 10.13 22.53 3.15
C SER A 60 8.75 21.92 3.37
N TYR A 61 8.60 20.64 3.05
CA TYR A 61 7.37 19.86 3.26
C TYR A 61 7.72 18.41 3.59
N VAL A 62 6.75 17.65 4.07
CA VAL A 62 6.90 16.22 4.36
C VAL A 62 6.35 15.41 3.20
N VAL A 63 7.12 14.43 2.76
CA VAL A 63 6.66 13.40 1.83
C VAL A 63 6.45 12.12 2.62
N ALA A 64 5.33 11.44 2.40
CA ALA A 64 5.10 10.09 2.89
C ALA A 64 4.70 9.17 1.74
N THR A 65 5.27 7.97 1.74
CA THR A 65 4.97 6.95 0.73
C THR A 65 4.70 5.62 1.40
N THR A 66 3.76 4.86 0.85
CA THR A 66 3.50 3.49 1.25
C THR A 66 3.52 2.55 0.07
N ALA A 67 3.80 1.27 0.32
CA ALA A 67 3.51 0.18 -0.58
C ALA A 67 2.84 -0.96 0.19
N GLY A 68 1.84 -1.59 -0.41
CA GLY A 68 1.11 -2.70 0.18
C GLY A 68 0.78 -3.76 -0.85
N TRP A 69 0.76 -5.01 -0.42
CA TRP A 69 0.44 -6.16 -1.26
C TRP A 69 -0.78 -6.87 -0.67
N ALA A 70 -1.91 -6.76 -1.36
CA ALA A 70 -3.15 -7.37 -0.89
C ALA A 70 -3.05 -8.90 -0.91
N ARG A 71 -3.69 -9.55 0.06
CA ARG A 71 -3.93 -10.99 -0.04
C ARG A 71 -4.87 -11.30 -1.22
N PRO A 72 -4.70 -12.43 -1.92
CA PRO A 72 -5.46 -12.74 -3.13
C PRO A 72 -6.92 -13.14 -2.85
N GLU A 73 -7.28 -13.50 -1.62
CA GLU A 73 -8.63 -13.90 -1.24
C GLU A 73 -9.61 -12.73 -1.40
N ALA A 74 -10.75 -13.00 -2.05
CA ALA A 74 -11.73 -11.96 -2.40
C ALA A 74 -12.23 -11.16 -1.19
N GLU A 75 -12.41 -11.80 -0.04
CA GLU A 75 -12.85 -11.13 1.19
C GLU A 75 -11.81 -10.12 1.71
N HIS A 76 -10.51 -10.42 1.54
CA HIS A 76 -9.43 -9.51 1.93
C HIS A 76 -9.28 -8.35 0.94
N GLN A 77 -9.43 -8.63 -0.35
CA GLN A 77 -9.44 -7.60 -1.39
C GLN A 77 -10.61 -6.64 -1.24
N GLU A 78 -11.81 -7.15 -0.95
CA GLU A 78 -13.00 -6.32 -0.70
C GLU A 78 -12.81 -5.44 0.53
N ALA A 79 -12.39 -6.03 1.66
CA ALA A 79 -12.16 -5.29 2.90
C ALA A 79 -11.09 -4.18 2.75
N LEU A 80 -9.95 -4.50 2.13
CA LEU A 80 -8.89 -3.54 1.90
C LEU A 80 -9.29 -2.48 0.86
N GLY A 81 -10.02 -2.88 -0.17
CA GLY A 81 -10.53 -1.97 -1.21
C GLY A 81 -11.49 -0.93 -0.64
N SER A 82 -12.47 -1.35 0.16
CA SER A 82 -13.40 -0.43 0.82
C SER A 82 -12.68 0.51 1.78
N ALA A 83 -11.75 -0.01 2.60
CA ALA A 83 -10.96 0.84 3.50
C ALA A 83 -10.08 1.84 2.73
N SER A 84 -9.49 1.43 1.61
CA SER A 84 -8.68 2.29 0.76
C SER A 84 -9.50 3.40 0.10
N GLU A 85 -10.73 3.11 -0.31
CA GLU A 85 -11.66 4.12 -0.86
C GLU A 85 -12.03 5.17 0.20
N GLU A 86 -12.37 4.74 1.41
CA GLU A 86 -12.67 5.66 2.52
C GLU A 86 -11.47 6.54 2.88
N VAL A 87 -10.28 5.95 2.99
CA VAL A 87 -9.03 6.68 3.24
C VAL A 87 -8.73 7.68 2.12
N SER A 88 -8.94 7.27 0.86
CA SER A 88 -8.75 8.15 -0.30
C SER A 88 -9.75 9.31 -0.32
N GLY A 89 -10.96 9.12 0.20
CA GLY A 89 -11.93 10.20 0.37
C GLY A 89 -11.44 11.25 1.39
N VAL A 90 -11.00 10.80 2.57
CA VAL A 90 -10.64 11.72 3.67
C VAL A 90 -9.26 12.37 3.51
N VAL A 91 -8.32 11.76 2.77
CA VAL A 91 -6.99 12.35 2.59
C VAL A 91 -7.08 13.72 1.92
N PHE A 92 -7.94 13.87 0.90
CA PHE A 92 -8.12 15.14 0.19
C PHE A 92 -8.82 16.22 1.00
N GLU A 93 -9.49 15.85 2.08
CA GLU A 93 -10.12 16.77 3.03
C GLU A 93 -9.21 17.10 4.22
N SER A 94 -8.05 16.43 4.32
CA SER A 94 -7.17 16.52 5.48
C SER A 94 -6.42 17.85 5.53
N PRO A 95 -6.51 18.60 6.63
CA PRO A 95 -5.77 19.85 6.79
C PRO A 95 -4.26 19.66 6.64
N GLY A 96 -3.63 20.52 5.84
CA GLY A 96 -2.20 20.50 5.58
C GLY A 96 -1.75 19.52 4.50
N LEU A 97 -2.68 18.85 3.79
CA LEU A 97 -2.34 18.14 2.54
C LEU A 97 -1.98 19.17 1.45
N LEU A 98 -0.86 18.93 0.77
CA LEU A 98 -0.45 19.67 -0.43
C LEU A 98 -0.85 18.92 -1.71
N GLY A 99 -0.70 17.59 -1.69
CA GLY A 99 -1.21 16.73 -2.74
C GLY A 99 -0.96 15.25 -2.48
N ALA A 100 -1.66 14.41 -3.21
CA ALA A 100 -1.55 12.96 -3.16
C ALA A 100 -1.63 12.38 -4.57
N ARG A 101 -0.99 11.22 -4.76
CA ARG A 101 -1.23 10.36 -5.92
C ARG A 101 -1.14 8.91 -5.53
N PHE A 102 -1.76 8.08 -6.36
CA PHE A 102 -1.90 6.65 -6.15
C PHE A 102 -1.38 5.91 -7.36
N GLY A 103 -0.88 4.69 -7.15
CA GLY A 103 -0.41 3.85 -8.24
C GLY A 103 -0.34 2.40 -7.80
N GLY A 104 0.06 1.54 -8.72
CA GLY A 104 0.15 0.12 -8.44
C GLY A 104 0.58 -0.68 -9.67
N SER A 105 0.81 -1.96 -9.42
CA SER A 105 1.09 -2.98 -10.44
C SER A 105 0.12 -4.12 -10.23
N GLU A 106 -0.62 -4.48 -11.28
CA GLU A 106 -1.52 -5.64 -11.26
C GLU A 106 -0.70 -6.93 -11.24
N ALA A 107 0.41 -6.98 -12.00
CA ALA A 107 1.28 -8.13 -12.07
C ALA A 107 1.93 -8.49 -10.72
N CYS A 108 2.27 -7.48 -9.92
CA CYS A 108 2.85 -7.64 -8.59
C CYS A 108 1.83 -7.57 -7.46
N GLY A 109 0.56 -7.26 -7.75
CA GLY A 109 -0.48 -7.06 -6.73
C GLY A 109 -0.16 -5.93 -5.75
N SER A 110 0.62 -4.94 -6.18
CA SER A 110 1.08 -3.85 -5.33
C SER A 110 0.19 -2.61 -5.49
N ALA A 111 -0.07 -1.95 -4.37
CA ALA A 111 -0.66 -0.62 -4.32
C ALA A 111 0.32 0.33 -3.65
N ARG A 112 0.45 1.54 -4.19
CA ARG A 112 1.37 2.59 -3.70
C ARG A 112 0.64 3.90 -3.49
N THR A 113 1.01 4.59 -2.42
CA THR A 113 0.58 5.96 -2.16
C THR A 113 1.78 6.88 -2.09
N LEU A 114 1.63 8.12 -2.53
CA LEU A 114 2.60 9.18 -2.33
C LEU A 114 1.88 10.48 -1.99
N THR A 115 2.17 11.03 -0.82
CA THR A 115 1.49 12.19 -0.25
C THR A 115 2.47 13.28 0.16
N LEU A 116 2.07 14.54 0.00
CA LEU A 116 2.83 15.72 0.37
C LEU A 116 2.04 16.49 1.43
N TRP A 117 2.73 16.87 2.50
CA TRP A 117 2.14 17.52 3.66
C TRP A 117 2.93 18.76 4.06
N GLU A 118 2.24 19.82 4.47
CA GLU A 118 2.88 21.05 4.97
C GLU A 118 3.79 20.81 6.18
N SER A 119 3.49 19.78 6.98
CA SER A 119 4.28 19.44 8.16
C SER A 119 4.10 17.98 8.58
N GLN A 120 5.00 17.51 9.44
CA GLN A 120 4.88 16.19 10.08
C GLN A 120 3.63 16.13 10.97
N GLU A 121 3.27 17.22 11.62
CA GLU A 121 2.06 17.28 12.45
C GLU A 121 0.79 17.06 11.61
N ALA A 122 0.70 17.70 10.44
CA ALA A 122 -0.41 17.51 9.51
C ALA A 122 -0.51 16.05 9.03
N LEU A 123 0.60 15.46 8.61
CA LEU A 123 0.68 14.04 8.24
C LEU A 123 0.17 13.15 9.39
N MET A 124 0.69 13.34 10.60
CA MET A 124 0.36 12.45 11.72
C MET A 124 -1.09 12.61 12.21
N ASN A 125 -1.67 13.81 12.09
CA ASN A 125 -3.09 14.02 12.37
C ASN A 125 -3.98 13.20 11.43
N PHE A 126 -3.61 13.09 10.14
CA PHE A 126 -4.29 12.19 9.20
C PHE A 126 -4.04 10.72 9.55
N VAL A 127 -2.78 10.32 9.76
CA VAL A 127 -2.40 8.91 10.03
C VAL A 127 -3.13 8.36 11.24
N TRP A 128 -3.24 9.14 12.32
CA TRP A 128 -3.93 8.75 13.55
C TRP A 128 -5.41 9.11 13.58
N GLY A 129 -5.94 9.68 12.50
CA GLY A 129 -7.36 9.93 12.35
C GLY A 129 -8.17 8.64 12.34
N GLU A 130 -9.45 8.71 12.70
CA GLU A 130 -10.31 7.53 12.89
C GLU A 130 -10.37 6.62 11.65
N VAL A 131 -10.56 7.20 10.45
CA VAL A 131 -10.68 6.45 9.19
C VAL A 131 -9.35 5.77 8.81
N HIS A 132 -8.24 6.50 8.81
CA HIS A 132 -6.94 5.92 8.49
C HIS A 132 -6.48 4.92 9.56
N GLY A 133 -6.70 5.22 10.84
CA GLY A 133 -6.45 4.32 11.96
C GLY A 133 -7.23 3.01 11.86
N GLY A 134 -8.51 3.08 11.46
CA GLY A 134 -9.34 1.93 11.16
C GLY A 134 -8.76 1.08 10.02
N ALA A 135 -8.37 1.71 8.91
CA ALA A 135 -7.77 1.01 7.78
C ALA A 135 -6.44 0.32 8.15
N MET A 136 -5.57 0.98 8.93
CA MET A 136 -4.33 0.38 9.42
C MET A 136 -4.58 -0.88 10.27
N SER A 137 -5.69 -0.96 10.99
CA SER A 137 -6.01 -2.16 11.78
C SER A 137 -6.36 -3.39 10.94
N LEU A 138 -6.67 -3.20 9.65
CA LEU A 138 -7.01 -4.28 8.73
C LEU A 138 -5.77 -4.86 8.02
N THR A 139 -4.65 -4.14 7.98
CA THR A 139 -3.52 -4.53 7.13
C THR A 139 -2.92 -5.87 7.56
N ASP A 140 -2.89 -6.16 8.86
CA ASP A 140 -2.33 -7.41 9.41
C ASP A 140 -3.03 -8.69 8.91
N THR A 141 -4.32 -8.58 8.53
CA THR A 141 -5.10 -9.73 8.06
C THR A 141 -5.39 -9.68 6.56
N THR A 142 -5.37 -8.51 5.95
CA THR A 142 -5.76 -8.31 4.54
C THR A 142 -4.58 -8.16 3.59
N THR A 143 -3.35 -8.01 4.10
CA THR A 143 -2.16 -7.83 3.28
C THR A 143 -1.15 -8.97 3.50
N LEU A 144 -0.39 -9.29 2.46
CA LEU A 144 0.82 -10.11 2.52
C LEU A 144 2.00 -9.31 3.10
N GLY A 145 1.94 -7.99 2.95
CA GLY A 145 2.95 -7.09 3.45
C GLY A 145 2.56 -5.63 3.25
N TRP A 146 3.13 -4.77 4.10
CA TRP A 146 3.00 -3.33 4.02
C TRP A 146 4.30 -2.66 4.42
N GLU A 147 4.64 -1.55 3.77
CA GLU A 147 5.78 -0.73 4.10
C GLU A 147 5.44 0.75 3.97
N THR A 148 6.11 1.57 4.76
CA THR A 148 5.93 3.01 4.77
C THR A 148 7.24 3.69 5.12
N THR A 149 7.47 4.84 4.50
CA THR A 149 8.53 5.75 4.92
C THR A 149 8.09 7.19 4.70
N ARG A 150 8.83 8.11 5.31
CA ARG A 150 8.63 9.54 5.14
C ARG A 150 9.95 10.28 5.23
N TRP A 151 10.03 11.41 4.53
CA TRP A 151 11.18 12.30 4.60
C TRP A 151 10.74 13.76 4.50
N VAL A 152 11.66 14.67 4.78
CA VAL A 152 11.47 16.10 4.54
C VAL A 152 12.09 16.44 3.19
N GLU A 153 11.32 17.10 2.35
CA GLU A 153 11.73 17.56 1.03
C GLU A 153 11.85 19.09 1.03
N SER A 154 12.72 19.63 0.17
CA SER A 154 12.91 21.08 -0.03
C SER A 154 12.99 21.46 -1.52
N SER A 155 12.81 20.51 -2.42
CA SER A 155 12.65 20.72 -3.86
C SER A 155 11.39 21.51 -4.19
N ALA A 156 11.48 22.40 -5.18
CA ALA A 156 10.30 23.07 -5.74
C ALA A 156 9.42 22.13 -6.60
N GLU A 157 9.99 21.02 -7.08
CA GLU A 157 9.30 19.99 -7.84
C GLU A 157 8.83 18.87 -6.90
N PRO A 158 7.63 18.29 -7.15
CA PRO A 158 7.14 17.17 -6.37
C PRO A 158 7.94 15.88 -6.64
N PRO A 159 8.01 14.95 -5.67
CA PRO A 159 8.76 13.71 -5.81
C PRO A 159 8.18 12.78 -6.88
N THR A 160 9.05 11.99 -7.51
CA THR A 160 8.74 10.96 -8.51
C THR A 160 8.47 9.59 -7.86
N TRP A 161 7.90 8.65 -8.63
CA TRP A 161 7.69 7.28 -8.13
C TRP A 161 9.02 6.57 -7.91
N ASP A 162 10.04 6.85 -8.74
CA ASP A 162 11.37 6.28 -8.57
C ASP A 162 12.01 6.75 -7.26
N GLN A 163 11.86 8.03 -6.90
CA GLN A 163 12.31 8.53 -5.60
C GLN A 163 11.57 7.87 -4.43
N ALA A 164 10.25 7.65 -4.56
CA ALA A 164 9.46 6.97 -3.54
C ALA A 164 9.88 5.50 -3.37
N ARG A 165 10.15 4.77 -4.46
CA ARG A 165 10.68 3.39 -4.42
C ARG A 165 12.05 3.34 -3.76
N ALA A 166 12.95 4.25 -4.13
CA ALA A 166 14.28 4.34 -3.53
C ALA A 166 14.21 4.61 -2.02
N ALA A 167 13.33 5.51 -1.58
CA ALA A 167 13.14 5.79 -0.16
C ALA A 167 12.65 4.56 0.63
N LEU A 168 11.74 3.76 0.05
CA LEU A 168 11.28 2.51 0.66
C LEU A 168 12.39 1.45 0.70
N GLU A 169 13.20 1.36 -0.36
CA GLU A 169 14.37 0.48 -0.39
C GLU A 169 15.39 0.84 0.68
N ASP A 170 15.73 2.12 0.81
CA ASP A 170 16.63 2.63 1.84
C ASP A 170 16.08 2.31 3.24
N ALA A 171 14.79 2.55 3.48
CA ALA A 171 14.14 2.26 4.76
C ALA A 171 14.15 0.77 5.12
N ARG A 172 14.07 -0.13 4.14
CA ARG A 172 14.21 -1.59 4.38
C ARG A 172 15.64 -1.99 4.72
N ALA A 173 16.64 -1.25 4.25
CA ALA A 173 18.05 -1.53 4.49
C ALA A 173 18.55 -1.01 5.85
N GLU A 174 17.79 -0.14 6.53
CA GLU A 174 18.10 0.29 7.89
C GLU A 174 17.83 -0.83 8.90
N PRO A 175 18.78 -1.16 9.79
CA PRO A 175 18.70 -2.29 10.72
C PRO A 175 17.82 -2.05 11.96
#